data_AF-A0A2Z6RDT7-F1
#
_entry.id   AF-A0A2Z6RDT7-F1
#
_cell.length_a   1.000
_cell.length_b   1.000
_cell.length_c   1.000
_cell.angle_alpha   90.00
_cell.angle_beta   90.00
_cell.angle_gamma   90.00
#
_symmetry.space_group_name_H-M   'P 1'
#
loop_
_entity.id
_entity.type
_entity.pdbx_description
1 polymer ?
#
loop_
_entity_poly.entity_id
_entity_poly.type
_entity_poly.pdbx_seq_one_letter_code
_entity_poly.pdbx_strand_id
1 'polypeptide(L)'
;MKIGNTETEKEKTGRPYSGVWKHFDRGEPKGDGHWEGTYQYYASIIDEAITLAFVMTGIPFHVISNPFFVNALKILNPSYNVPSREVLSGWLLDNQIAKVNDKVDKIIEFATDITIGLDGWTAPDGSSIWNFVLLTPS
;
A
#
# COMPACT_ATOMS: atom_id res chain seq x y z
N MET A 1 -61.18 7.33 10.81
CA MET A 1 -60.24 8.47 10.85
C MET A 1 -59.07 8.09 11.75
N LYS A 2 -57.92 7.73 11.19
CA LYS A 2 -56.62 7.69 11.86
C LYS A 2 -55.64 8.31 10.86
N ILE A 3 -55.12 9.47 11.22
CA ILE A 3 -54.21 10.28 10.41
C ILE A 3 -52.81 9.74 10.69
N GLY A 4 -52.10 9.30 9.64
CA GLY A 4 -50.71 8.90 9.73
C GLY A 4 -49.81 10.12 9.85
N ASN A 5 -48.90 10.11 10.83
CA ASN A 5 -47.78 11.05 10.87
C ASN A 5 -46.68 10.53 9.95
N THR A 6 -46.52 11.17 8.79
CA THR A 6 -45.30 11.12 8.00
C THR A 6 -44.31 12.12 8.59
N GLU A 7 -43.30 11.63 9.31
CA GLU A 7 -42.11 12.43 9.58
C GLU A 7 -41.37 12.62 8.26
N THR A 8 -41.26 13.86 7.82
CA THR A 8 -40.51 14.23 6.63
C THR A 8 -39.01 14.19 6.94
N GLU A 9 -38.29 13.28 6.28
CA GLU A 9 -36.83 13.29 6.24
C GLU A 9 -36.36 14.64 5.69
N LYS A 10 -35.68 15.42 6.51
CA LYS A 10 -35.07 16.68 6.08
C LYS A 10 -33.92 16.36 5.12
N GLU A 11 -34.06 16.77 3.86
CA GLU A 11 -32.99 16.70 2.88
C GLU A 11 -31.75 17.47 3.38
N LYS A 12 -30.60 16.79 3.41
CA LYS A 12 -29.32 17.39 3.83
C LYS A 12 -28.88 18.39 2.77
N THR A 13 -29.04 19.68 3.02
CA THR A 13 -28.74 20.82 2.13
C THR A 13 -27.24 21.10 1.91
N GLY A 14 -26.38 20.12 2.16
CA GLY A 14 -24.93 20.26 2.03
C GLY A 14 -24.46 20.07 0.58
N ARG A 15 -23.32 20.67 0.24
CA ARG A 15 -22.62 20.43 -1.04
C ARG A 15 -22.44 18.91 -1.22
N PRO A 16 -22.84 18.34 -2.37
CA PRO A 16 -22.74 16.89 -2.58
C PRO A 16 -21.29 16.44 -2.46
N TYR A 17 -21.11 15.23 -1.93
CA TYR A 17 -19.80 14.60 -1.75
C TYR A 17 -19.15 14.40 -3.12
N SER A 18 -18.25 15.31 -3.50
CA SER A 18 -17.56 15.31 -4.80
C SER A 18 -16.47 14.24 -4.86
N GLY A 19 -15.97 13.94 -6.07
CA GLY A 19 -14.98 12.87 -6.29
C GLY A 19 -13.68 12.98 -5.48
N VAL A 20 -13.29 14.20 -5.09
CA VAL A 20 -12.11 14.47 -4.25
C VAL A 20 -12.22 13.78 -2.88
N TRP A 21 -13.43 13.69 -2.33
CA TRP A 21 -13.63 13.14 -1.00
C TRP A 21 -13.53 11.61 -0.95
N LYS A 22 -13.59 10.91 -2.10
CA LYS A 22 -13.41 9.44 -2.16
C LYS A 22 -12.03 8.98 -1.67
N HIS A 23 -11.08 9.89 -1.54
CA HIS A 23 -9.70 9.63 -1.10
C HIS A 23 -9.41 10.17 0.31
N PHE A 24 -10.43 10.69 0.99
CA PHE A 24 -10.32 11.21 2.35
C PHE A 24 -10.98 10.24 3.34
N ASP A 25 -10.21 9.73 4.28
CA ASP A 25 -10.79 9.16 5.50
C ASP A 25 -11.29 10.29 6.38
N ARG A 26 -12.55 10.21 6.77
CA ARG A 26 -13.16 11.15 7.70
C ARG A 26 -12.71 10.81 9.13
N GLY A 27 -11.93 11.70 9.72
CA GLY A 27 -11.50 11.64 11.12
C GLY A 27 -12.53 12.24 12.08
N GLU A 28 -12.08 12.62 13.28
CA GLU A 28 -12.96 13.10 14.34
C GLU A 28 -13.69 14.41 13.98
N PRO A 29 -14.93 14.59 14.47
CA PRO A 29 -15.68 15.83 14.27
C PRO A 29 -15.02 16.97 15.06
N LYS A 30 -14.73 18.09 14.38
CA LYS A 30 -14.18 19.31 15.02
C LYS A 30 -15.23 20.37 15.35
N GLY A 31 -16.51 20.08 15.09
CA GLY A 31 -17.62 21.03 15.25
C GLY A 31 -17.99 21.74 13.95
N ASP A 32 -19.17 22.36 13.92
CA ASP A 32 -19.69 23.19 12.81
C ASP A 32 -19.66 22.54 11.41
N GLY A 33 -19.85 21.22 11.36
CA GLY A 33 -19.79 20.46 10.10
C GLY A 33 -18.38 20.28 9.53
N HIS A 34 -17.34 20.69 10.27
CA HIS A 34 -15.94 20.42 9.95
C HIS A 34 -15.49 19.08 10.52
N TRP A 35 -14.78 18.34 9.70
CA TRP A 35 -14.25 17.02 10.02
C TRP A 35 -12.75 17.02 9.78
N GLU A 36 -11.99 16.29 10.58
CA GLU A 36 -10.65 15.91 10.16
C GLU A 36 -10.73 15.03 8.91
N GLY A 37 -9.74 15.18 8.04
CA GLY A 37 -9.63 14.38 6.84
C GLY A 37 -8.19 13.97 6.63
N THR A 38 -7.92 12.67 6.56
CA THR A 38 -6.61 12.17 6.12
C THR A 38 -6.70 11.73 4.68
N TYR A 39 -5.79 12.24 3.84
CA TYR A 39 -5.73 11.87 2.44
C TYR A 39 -5.06 10.49 2.31
N GLN A 40 -5.86 9.44 2.11
CA GLN A 40 -5.40 8.06 2.01
C GLN A 40 -4.31 7.88 0.94
N TYR A 41 -4.40 8.66 -0.14
CA TYR A 41 -3.47 8.58 -1.26
C TYR A 41 -2.07 9.12 -0.95
N TYR A 42 -1.90 10.11 -0.07
CA TYR A 42 -0.56 10.59 0.27
C TYR A 42 0.16 9.64 1.22
N ALA A 43 -0.57 9.03 2.16
CA ALA A 43 -0.02 8.00 3.04
C ALA A 43 0.42 6.76 2.22
N SER A 44 -0.38 6.34 1.24
CA SER A 44 -0.06 5.18 0.41
C SER A 44 1.17 5.36 -0.48
N ILE A 45 1.46 6.58 -0.97
CA ILE A 45 2.70 6.86 -1.72
C ILE A 45 3.93 6.76 -0.81
N ILE A 46 3.85 7.30 0.41
CA ILE A 46 4.96 7.24 1.37
C ILE A 46 5.21 5.79 1.79
N ASP A 47 4.15 5.03 2.06
CA ASP A 47 4.23 3.60 2.37
C ASP A 47 4.90 2.81 1.24
N GLU A 48 4.52 3.07 -0.01
CA GLU A 48 5.14 2.45 -1.20
C GLU A 48 6.62 2.81 -1.32
N ALA A 49 6.97 4.10 -1.19
CA ALA A 49 8.36 4.54 -1.26
C ALA A 49 9.23 3.92 -0.16
N ILE A 50 8.72 3.85 1.07
CA ILE A 50 9.41 3.22 2.19
C ILE A 50 9.57 1.72 1.94
N THR A 51 8.52 1.03 1.51
CA THR A 51 8.56 -0.41 1.24
C THR A 51 9.60 -0.74 0.17
N LEU A 52 9.61 0.02 -0.93
CA LEU A 52 10.62 -0.13 -1.98
C LEU A 52 12.03 0.17 -1.47
N ALA A 53 12.21 1.24 -0.68
CA ALA A 53 13.51 1.54 -0.09
C ALA A 53 14.04 0.38 0.76
N PHE A 54 13.20 -0.20 1.63
CA PHE A 54 13.60 -1.33 2.47
C PHE A 54 14.00 -2.56 1.64
N VAL A 55 13.18 -2.93 0.67
CA VAL A 55 13.43 -4.11 -0.19
C VAL A 55 14.66 -3.92 -1.07
N MET A 56 14.76 -2.78 -1.76
CA MET A 56 15.82 -2.55 -2.74
C MET A 56 17.20 -2.34 -2.11
N THR A 57 17.24 -1.88 -0.85
CA THR A 57 18.50 -1.65 -0.13
C THR A 57 18.81 -2.74 0.91
N GLY A 58 17.94 -3.75 1.05
CA GLY A 58 18.12 -4.84 2.02
C GLY A 58 18.07 -4.39 3.48
N ILE A 59 17.34 -3.32 3.79
CA ILE A 59 17.17 -2.87 5.18
C ILE A 59 16.27 -3.88 5.91
N PRO A 60 16.72 -4.42 7.06
CA PRO A 60 15.88 -5.32 7.85
C PRO A 60 14.58 -4.63 8.30
N PHE A 61 13.43 -5.30 8.13
CA PHE A 61 12.12 -4.70 8.43
C PHE A 61 11.96 -4.23 9.87
N HIS A 62 12.68 -4.80 10.85
CA HIS A 62 12.63 -4.33 12.23
C HIS A 62 13.13 -2.88 12.41
N VAL A 63 13.85 -2.32 11.44
CA VAL A 63 14.33 -0.93 11.46
C VAL A 63 13.17 0.07 11.39
N ILE A 64 12.04 -0.26 10.75
CA ILE A 64 10.89 0.66 10.65
C ILE A 64 10.33 1.07 12.02
N SER A 65 10.42 0.15 12.99
CA SER A 65 9.96 0.35 14.36
C SER A 65 11.05 0.89 15.29
N ASN A 66 12.25 1.14 14.79
CA ASN A 66 13.32 1.73 15.58
C ASN A 66 12.95 3.16 15.99
N PRO A 67 13.05 3.55 17.27
CA PRO A 67 12.66 4.88 17.74
C PRO A 67 13.36 6.05 17.02
N PHE A 68 14.63 5.90 16.64
CA PHE A 68 15.37 6.92 15.90
C PHE A 68 14.84 7.06 14.47
N PHE A 69 14.48 5.94 13.84
CA PHE A 69 13.90 5.94 12.49
C PHE A 69 12.49 6.54 12.50
N VAL A 70 11.65 6.14 13.46
CA VAL A 70 10.32 6.73 13.67
C VAL A 70 10.43 8.23 13.91
N ASN A 71 11.36 8.67 14.75
CA ASN A 71 11.58 10.09 15.01
C ASN A 71 12.01 10.84 13.74
N ALA A 72 12.91 10.26 12.93
CA ALA A 72 13.31 10.84 11.65
C ALA A 72 12.11 11.02 10.70
N LEU A 73 11.27 9.99 10.55
CA LEU A 73 10.05 10.07 9.74
C LEU A 73 9.05 11.11 10.28
N LYS A 74 8.92 11.22 11.60
CA LYS A 74 8.05 12.22 12.24
C LYS A 74 8.57 13.65 12.10
N ILE A 75 9.88 13.86 12.04
CA ILE A 75 10.47 15.17 11.71
C ILE A 75 10.15 15.55 10.26
N LEU A 76 10.24 14.60 9.33
CA LEU A 76 9.93 14.82 7.92
C LEU A 76 8.45 15.06 7.67
N ASN A 77 7.58 14.27 8.32
CA ASN A 77 6.13 14.40 8.25
C ASN A 77 5.49 14.02 9.60
N PRO A 78 5.15 15.01 10.45
CA PRO A 78 4.58 14.76 11.76
C PRO A 78 3.25 13.98 11.73
N SER A 79 2.45 14.21 10.69
CA SER A 79 1.12 13.60 10.52
C SER A 79 1.18 12.20 9.92
N TYR A 80 2.33 11.76 9.40
CA TYR A 80 2.46 10.42 8.81
C TYR A 80 2.44 9.35 9.90
N ASN A 81 1.56 8.36 9.76
CA ASN A 81 1.50 7.24 10.68
C ASN A 81 2.47 6.15 10.22
N VAL A 82 3.59 6.00 10.94
CA VAL A 82 4.62 5.02 10.57
C VAL A 82 4.06 3.61 10.70
N PRO A 83 4.16 2.76 9.66
CA PRO A 83 3.66 1.39 9.70
C PRO A 83 4.44 0.55 10.70
N SER A 84 3.78 -0.46 11.29
CA SER A 84 4.50 -1.48 12.06
C SER A 84 5.33 -2.37 11.13
N ARG A 85 6.29 -3.09 11.72
CA ARG A 85 7.06 -4.11 10.99
C ARG A 85 6.14 -5.12 10.30
N GLU A 86 5.10 -5.58 10.99
CA GLU A 86 4.16 -6.59 10.50
C GLU A 86 3.34 -6.07 9.31
N VAL A 87 2.93 -4.79 9.37
CA VAL A 87 2.24 -4.14 8.26
C VAL A 87 3.17 -3.96 7.05
N LEU A 88 4.44 -3.58 7.30
CA LEU A 88 5.45 -3.41 6.27
C LEU A 88 5.80 -4.73 5.58
N SER A 89 6.12 -5.77 6.35
CA SER A 89 6.56 -7.07 5.82
C SER A 89 5.42 -7.95 5.33
N GLY A 90 4.18 -7.62 5.67
CA GLY A 90 2.99 -8.30 5.17
C GLY A 90 2.32 -7.45 4.11
N TRP A 91 1.22 -6.78 4.49
CA TRP A 91 0.31 -6.12 3.56
C TRP A 91 0.99 -5.16 2.57
N LEU A 92 1.92 -4.31 3.03
CA LEU A 92 2.59 -3.36 2.13
C LEU A 92 3.51 -4.06 1.13
N LEU A 93 4.27 -5.05 1.58
CA LEU A 93 5.12 -5.86 0.71
C LEU A 93 4.28 -6.67 -0.30
N ASP A 94 3.21 -7.32 0.16
CA ASP A 94 2.30 -8.10 -0.69
C ASP A 94 1.69 -7.23 -1.78
N ASN A 95 1.32 -5.99 -1.46
CA ASN A 95 0.81 -5.04 -2.45
C ASN A 95 1.86 -4.66 -3.50
N GLN A 96 3.14 -4.50 -3.12
CA GLN A 96 4.21 -4.28 -4.09
C GLN A 96 4.46 -5.51 -4.96
N ILE A 97 4.43 -6.71 -4.38
CA ILE A 97 4.55 -7.97 -5.11
C ILE A 97 3.43 -8.11 -6.12
N ALA A 98 2.18 -7.84 -5.73
CA ALA A 98 1.03 -7.90 -6.63
C ALA A 98 1.17 -6.95 -7.82
N LYS A 99 1.63 -5.71 -7.59
CA LYS A 99 1.91 -4.73 -8.66
C LYS A 99 3.01 -5.19 -9.61
N VAL A 100 4.07 -5.82 -9.09
CA VAL A 100 5.17 -6.33 -9.91
C VAL A 100 4.70 -7.53 -10.71
N ASN A 101 3.97 -8.47 -10.09
CA ASN A 101 3.43 -9.64 -10.76
C ASN A 101 2.47 -9.24 -11.88
N ASP A 102 1.56 -8.30 -11.67
CA ASP A 102 0.65 -7.81 -12.72
C ASP A 102 1.42 -7.21 -13.93
N LYS A 103 2.57 -6.56 -13.69
CA LYS A 103 3.44 -6.08 -14.77
C LYS A 103 4.15 -7.23 -15.48
N VAL A 104 4.66 -8.19 -14.71
CA VAL A 104 5.36 -9.38 -15.25
C VAL A 104 4.39 -10.22 -16.08
N ASP A 105 3.17 -10.45 -15.60
CA ASP A 105 2.14 -11.20 -16.29
C ASP A 105 1.80 -10.55 -17.64
N LYS A 106 1.68 -9.23 -17.68
CA LYS A 106 1.50 -8.48 -18.94
C LYS A 106 2.69 -8.65 -19.88
N ILE A 107 3.92 -8.54 -19.37
CA ILE A 107 5.12 -8.74 -20.19
C ILE A 107 5.14 -10.14 -20.81
N ILE A 108 4.77 -11.16 -20.02
CA ILE A 108 4.72 -12.56 -20.48
C ILE A 108 3.58 -12.77 -21.48
N GLU A 109 2.39 -12.19 -21.25
CA GLU A 109 1.23 -12.31 -22.13
C GLU A 109 1.51 -11.76 -23.54
N PHE A 110 2.27 -10.67 -23.64
CA PHE A 110 2.62 -10.04 -24.91
C PHE A 110 3.94 -10.52 -25.52
N ALA A 111 4.71 -11.36 -24.83
CA ALA A 111 5.96 -11.89 -25.37
C ALA A 111 5.71 -12.94 -26.46
N THR A 112 6.35 -12.79 -27.62
CA THR A 112 6.27 -13.80 -28.70
C THR A 112 7.17 -15.00 -28.43
N ASP A 113 8.31 -14.74 -27.77
CA ASP A 113 9.35 -15.71 -27.48
C ASP A 113 9.82 -15.50 -26.05
N ILE A 114 10.10 -16.59 -25.32
CA ILE A 114 10.60 -16.54 -23.95
C ILE A 114 11.76 -17.53 -23.85
N THR A 115 12.89 -17.08 -23.31
CA THR A 115 14.01 -17.95 -22.94
C THR A 115 13.98 -18.21 -21.44
N ILE A 116 14.13 -19.47 -21.04
CA ILE A 116 14.20 -19.87 -19.63
C ILE A 116 15.65 -20.26 -19.31
N GLY A 117 16.29 -19.48 -18.45
CA GLY A 117 17.57 -19.82 -17.85
C GLY A 117 17.38 -20.67 -16.59
N LEU A 118 18.15 -21.75 -16.47
CA LEU A 118 18.13 -22.66 -15.33
C LEU A 118 19.52 -22.69 -14.68
N ASP A 119 19.56 -22.55 -13.37
CA ASP A 119 20.76 -22.76 -12.56
C ASP A 119 20.41 -23.55 -11.30
N GLY A 120 21.35 -24.32 -10.77
CA GLY A 120 21.12 -25.11 -9.57
C GLY A 120 22.39 -25.55 -8.86
N TRP A 121 22.34 -25.59 -7.54
CA TRP A 121 23.42 -26.07 -6.68
C TRP A 121 22.88 -26.76 -5.43
N THR A 122 23.74 -27.53 -4.77
CA THR A 122 23.43 -28.15 -3.48
C THR A 122 23.99 -27.30 -2.35
N ALA A 123 23.17 -26.92 -1.39
CA ALA A 123 23.56 -26.17 -0.22
C ALA A 123 24.32 -27.05 0.79
N PRO A 124 25.06 -26.45 1.76
CA PRO A 124 25.83 -27.22 2.74
C PRO A 124 25.01 -28.17 3.63
N ASP A 125 23.70 -27.94 3.77
CA ASP A 125 22.78 -28.82 4.49
C ASP A 125 22.26 -30.00 3.64
N GLY A 126 22.71 -30.11 2.38
CA GLY A 126 22.30 -31.12 1.42
C GLY A 126 21.02 -30.78 0.65
N SER A 127 20.40 -29.62 0.89
CA SER A 127 19.23 -29.18 0.12
C SER A 127 19.62 -28.76 -1.31
N SER A 128 18.77 -29.07 -2.29
CA SER A 128 18.95 -28.62 -3.68
C SER A 128 18.23 -27.30 -3.91
N ILE A 129 18.95 -26.31 -4.41
CA ILE A 129 18.43 -24.99 -4.78
C ILE A 129 18.36 -24.90 -6.30
N TRP A 130 17.24 -24.44 -6.83
CA TRP A 130 16.98 -24.27 -8.25
C TRP A 130 16.54 -22.84 -8.54
N ASN A 131 17.24 -22.18 -9.44
CA ASN A 131 16.92 -20.85 -9.93
C ASN A 131 16.39 -20.94 -11.36
N PHE A 132 15.30 -20.20 -11.60
CA PHE A 132 14.70 -20.03 -12.92
C PHE A 132 14.68 -18.54 -13.23
N VAL A 133 15.19 -18.16 -14.39
CA VAL A 133 15.16 -16.77 -14.89
C VAL A 133 14.44 -16.75 -16.22
N LEU A 134 13.37 -15.96 -16.30
CA LEU A 134 12.66 -15.72 -17.56
C LEU A 134 13.30 -14.51 -18.26
N LEU A 135 13.70 -14.71 -19.51
CA LEU A 135 14.30 -13.70 -20.36
C LEU A 135 13.35 -13.47 -21.54
N THR A 136 12.84 -12.26 -21.66
CA THR A 136 12.04 -11.82 -22.82
C THR A 136 12.94 -11.03 -23.77
N PRO A 137 13.00 -11.37 -25.07
CA PRO A 137 13.69 -10.55 -26.07
C PRO A 137 13.02 -9.18 -26.17
N SER A 138 13.83 -8.13 -26.15
CA SER A 138 13.43 -6.72 -26.34
C SER A 138 13.18 -6.37 -27.80
#